data_AF-A0A9E7MBW7-F1
#
_entry.id   AF-A0A9E7MBW7-F1
#
_cell.length_a   1.000
_cell.length_b   1.000
_cell.length_c   1.000
_cell.angle_alpha   90.00
_cell.angle_beta   90.00
_cell.angle_gamma   90.00
#
_symmetry.space_group_name_H-M   'P 1'
#
loop_
_entity.id
_entity.type
_entity.pdbx_description
1 polymer ?
#
loop_
_entity_poly.entity_id
_entity_poly.type
_entity_poly.pdbx_seq_one_letter_code
_entity_poly.pdbx_strand_id
1 'polypeptide(L)' 'MVRLMCGLTKEKLAQLLKEAERAHAEYEKKLGKRDENWPEWYAEYIIEKLKKEKINQKDLL' A
#
# COMPACT_ATOMS: atom_id res chain seq x y z
N MET A 1 -4.23 -27.89 7.19
CA MET A 1 -3.71 -26.90 6.22
C MET A 1 -4.59 -25.65 6.34
N VAL A 2 -4.24 -24.72 7.23
CA VAL A 2 -5.08 -23.54 7.50
C VAL A 2 -4.87 -22.55 6.37
N ARG A 3 -5.85 -22.46 5.47
CA ARG A 3 -5.83 -21.51 4.35
C ARG A 3 -5.99 -20.10 4.93
N LEU A 4 -4.90 -19.33 4.79
CA LEU A 4 -4.75 -17.93 5.14
C LEU A 4 -5.94 -17.09 4.63
N MET A 5 -6.88 -16.75 5.53
CA MET A 5 -7.91 -15.72 5.29
C MET A 5 -7.36 -14.30 5.44
N CYS A 6 -6.03 -14.13 5.46
CA CYS A 6 -5.36 -12.84 5.35
C CYS A 6 -4.33 -12.95 4.22
N GLY A 7 -4.66 -12.46 3.03
CA GLY A 7 -3.76 -12.45 1.86
C GLY A 7 -2.54 -11.55 2.00
N LEU A 8 -2.27 -11.01 3.20
CA LEU A 8 -1.11 -10.18 3.48
C LEU A 8 0.05 -11.05 3.98
N THR A 9 0.98 -11.38 3.08
CA THR A 9 2.26 -11.99 3.46
C THR A 9 3.32 -10.92 3.69
N LYS A 10 4.42 -11.28 4.36
CA LYS A 10 5.58 -10.39 4.52
C LYS A 10 6.10 -9.92 3.15
N GLU A 11 6.18 -10.82 2.17
CA GLU A 11 6.62 -10.52 0.81
C GLU A 11 5.68 -9.51 0.13
N LYS A 12 4.36 -9.67 0.32
CA LYS A 12 3.37 -8.74 -0.20
C LYS A 12 3.48 -7.37 0.45
N LEU A 13 3.62 -7.32 1.77
CA LEU A 13 3.80 -6.06 2.50
C LEU A 13 5.10 -5.35 2.07
N ALA A 14 6.20 -6.09 1.90
CA ALA A 14 7.46 -5.54 1.43
C ALA A 14 7.36 -4.95 0.02
N GLN A 15 6.57 -5.56 -0.87
CA GLN A 15 6.28 -5.00 -2.19
C GLN A 15 5.47 -3.71 -2.08
N LEU A 16 4.41 -3.69 -1.26
CA LEU A 16 3.58 -2.50 -1.03
C LEU A 16 4.40 -1.33 -0.46
N LEU A 17 5.33 -1.59 0.46
CA LEU A 17 6.23 -0.58 1.01
C LEU A 17 7.17 0.03 -0.05
N LYS A 18 7.71 -0.79 -0.96
CA LYS A 18 8.54 -0.30 -2.07
C LYS A 18 7.74 0.53 -3.09
N GLU A 19 6.48 0.16 -3.31
CA GLU A 19 5.57 0.97 -4.14
C GLU A 19 5.23 2.29 -3.46
N ALA A 20 4.96 2.27 -2.15
CA ALA A 20 4.70 3.46 -1.34
C ALA A 20 5.91 4.42 -1.36
N GLU A 21 7.14 3.91 -1.19
CA GLU A 21 8.37 4.71 -1.27
C GLU A 21 8.48 5.48 -2.59
N ARG A 22 8.28 4.78 -3.73
CA ARG A 22 8.33 5.41 -5.05
C ARG A 22 7.26 6.48 -5.22
N ALA A 23 6.05 6.21 -4.76
CA ALA A 23 4.93 7.14 -4.87
C ALA A 23 5.08 8.33 -3.91
N HIS A 24 5.61 8.12 -2.71
CA HIS A 24 5.87 9.16 -1.71
C HIS A 24 7.00 10.10 -2.16
N ALA A 25 8.05 9.56 -2.80
CA ALA A 25 9.10 10.39 -3.39
C ALA A 25 8.55 11.38 -4.43
N GLU A 26 7.59 10.96 -5.25
CA GLU A 26 6.91 11.86 -6.19
C GLU A 26 5.94 12.83 -5.49
N TYR A 27 5.33 12.42 -4.38
CA TYR A 27 4.51 13.31 -3.54
C TYR A 27 5.35 14.40 -2.89
N GLU A 28 6.48 14.08 -2.27
CA GLU A 28 7.39 15.07 -1.66
C GLU A 28 7.96 16.05 -2.68
N LYS A 29 8.28 15.59 -3.89
CA LYS A 29 8.68 16.47 -5.01
C LYS A 29 7.60 17.50 -5.33
N LYS A 30 6.33 17.09 -5.35
CA LYS A 30 5.18 17.98 -5.58
C LYS A 30 4.92 18.90 -4.39
N LEU A 31 5.12 18.39 -3.18
CA LEU A 31 4.96 19.14 -1.94
C LEU A 31 6.06 20.21 -1.78
N GLY A 32 7.22 20.00 -2.40
CA GLY A 32 8.38 20.90 -2.37
C GLY A 32 9.14 20.88 -1.03
N LYS A 33 8.75 19.99 -0.12
CA LYS A 33 9.37 19.78 1.19
C LYS A 33 9.17 18.33 1.62
N ARG A 34 9.90 17.92 2.66
CA ARG A 34 9.64 16.63 3.31
C ARG A 34 8.26 16.62 3.94
N ASP A 35 7.62 15.47 3.85
CA ASP A 35 6.34 15.22 4.49
C ASP A 35 6.54 14.90 5.97
N GLU A 36 6.03 15.76 6.84
CA GLU A 36 6.07 15.56 8.30
C GLU A 36 5.12 14.44 8.75
N ASN A 37 4.06 14.18 7.97
CA ASN A 37 3.05 13.17 8.23
C ASN A 37 3.25 11.90 7.38
N TRP A 38 4.51 11.62 7.01
CA TRP A 38 4.88 10.45 6.22
C TRP A 38 4.29 9.11 6.72
N PRO A 39 4.14 8.83 8.04
CA PRO A 39 3.59 7.53 8.46
C PRO A 39 2.12 7.36 8.08
N GLU A 40 1.34 8.45 8.17
CA GLU A 40 -0.08 8.45 7.83
C GLU A 40 -0.27 8.25 6.32
N TRP A 41 0.54 8.95 5.52
CA TRP A 41 0.54 8.80 4.07
C TRP A 41 0.83 7.35 3.63
N TYR A 42 1.83 6.71 4.25
CA TYR A 42 2.15 5.30 3.97
C TYR A 42 1.01 4.36 4.36
N ALA A 43 0.38 4.58 5.53
CA ALA A 43 -0.72 3.77 6.00
C ALA A 43 -1.92 3.86 5.04
N GLU A 44 -2.29 5.07 4.61
CA GLU A 44 -3.35 5.28 3.63
C GLU A 44 -3.04 4.58 2.31
N TYR A 45 -1.84 4.79 1.75
CA TYR A 45 -1.44 4.17 0.49
C TYR A 45 -1.56 2.63 0.53
N ILE A 46 -1.06 2.01 1.59
CA ILE A 46 -1.10 0.55 1.75
C ILE A 46 -2.54 0.05 1.89
N ILE A 47 -3.37 0.74 2.69
CA ILE A 47 -4.79 0.40 2.87
C ILE A 47 -5.55 0.52 1.54
N GLU A 48 -5.32 1.58 0.77
CA GLU A 48 -5.95 1.77 -0.54
C GLU A 48 -5.57 0.66 -1.53
N LYS A 49 -4.29 0.27 -1.57
CA LYS A 49 -3.82 -0.84 -2.41
C LYS A 49 -4.46 -2.17 -2.02
N LEU A 50 -4.53 -2.48 -0.72
CA LEU A 50 -5.18 -3.70 -0.23
C LEU A 50 -6.69 -3.70 -0.51
N LYS A 51 -7.36 -2.54 -0.41
CA LYS A 51 -8.78 -2.41 -0.78
C LYS A 51 -9.00 -2.65 -2.27
N LYS A 52 -8.16 -2.06 -3.14
CA LYS A 52 -8.23 -2.27 -4.60
C LYS A 52 -8.09 -3.74 -4.95
N GLU A 53 -7.14 -4.45 -4.35
CA GLU A 53 -6.99 -5.90 -4.58
C GLU A 53 -8.20 -6.72 -4.14
N LYS A 54 -8.81 -6.36 -3.01
CA LYS A 54 -10.02 -7.03 -2.51
C LYS A 54 -11.23 -6.80 -3.43
N ILE A 55 -11.32 -5.63 -4.07
CA ILE A 55 -12.36 -5.33 -5.07
C ILE A 55 -12.11 -6.17 -6.32
N ASN A 56 -10.89 -6.15 -6.87
CA ASN A 56 -10.54 -6.95 -8.04
C ASN A 56 -10.79 -8.46 -7.89
N GLN A 57 -10.66 -9.01 -6.68
CA GLN A 57 -11.01 -10.40 -6.42
C GLN A 57 -12.52 -10.67 -6.35
N LYS A 58 -13.33 -9.69 -5.93
CA LYS A 58 -14.79 -9.80 -5.92
C LYS A 58 -15.39 -9.73 -7.32
N ASP A 59 -14.74 -8.98 -8.23
CA ASP A 59 -15.18 -8.84 -9.62
C ASP A 59 -14.85 -10.09 -10.48
N LEU A 60 -14.15 -11.07 -9.91
CA LEU A 60 -13.75 -12.33 -10.56
C LEU A 60 -14.58 -13.55 -10.12
N LEU A 61 -15.67 -13.33 -9.37
CA LEU A 61 -16.64 -14.33 -8.89
C LEU A 61 -18.05 -13.99 -9.40
#